data_AF-A0A507CS87-F1
#
_entry.id   AF-A0A507CS87-F1
#
_cell.length_a   1.000
_cell.length_b   1.000
_cell.length_c   1.000
_cell.angle_alpha   90.00
_cell.angle_beta   90.00
_cell.angle_gamma   90.00
#
_symmetry.space_group_name_H-M   'P 1'
#
loop_
_entity.id
_entity.type
_entity.pdbx_description
1 polymer ?
#
loop_
_entity_poly.entity_id
_entity_poly.type
_entity_poly.pdbx_seq_one_letter_code
_entity_poly.pdbx_strand_id
1 'polypeptide(L)'
;MTATSNKKVIPRDEWEKKLDEVKINKNDLNRLVMNYLVIEGYKDAAEKFAAESGLPPSIDLAHIEERMNIRNAIQSGNIEEAIERVNDLDPDILDTNPKLFFHLQQQRLIELIRHGRIMDAIDFAQDELAPRGEENPEFLDELERTMALLAFDDHQKSPVGALLDYSQRQKTASELNSAILAAQCQDKDPKLPTMLKMLVWAQNQLDEKYSYPKVKNLSTAELEDPLPLEDLNTK
;
A
#
# COMPACT_ATOMS: atom_id res chain seq x y z
N MET A 1 18.17 17.49 35.23
CA MET A 1 17.08 18.50 35.28
C MET A 1 15.97 17.96 34.39
N THR A 2 15.06 17.19 34.97
CA THR A 2 13.89 16.64 34.27
C THR A 2 12.88 17.78 34.11
N ALA A 3 12.64 18.19 32.87
CA ALA A 3 11.61 19.17 32.57
C ALA A 3 10.26 18.54 32.87
N THR A 4 9.61 18.95 33.97
CA THR A 4 8.19 18.68 34.23
C THR A 4 7.39 19.32 33.09
N SER A 5 7.07 18.52 32.06
CA SER A 5 6.17 18.96 30.99
C SER A 5 4.79 19.13 31.61
N ASN A 6 4.43 20.37 31.94
CA ASN A 6 3.11 20.73 32.46
C ASN A 6 2.09 20.66 31.30
N LYS A 7 1.77 19.43 30.87
CA LYS A 7 0.85 19.17 29.75
C LYS A 7 -0.55 19.60 30.16
N LYS A 8 -1.23 20.37 29.31
CA LYS A 8 -2.63 20.76 29.55
C LYS A 8 -3.53 19.54 29.33
N VAL A 9 -4.34 19.18 30.33
CA VAL A 9 -5.29 18.08 30.22
C VAL A 9 -6.59 18.60 29.61
N ILE A 10 -7.07 17.95 28.55
CA ILE A 10 -8.38 18.18 27.94
C ILE A 10 -9.25 16.98 28.31
N PRO A 11 -10.30 17.16 29.12
CA PRO A 11 -11.19 16.06 29.51
C PRO A 11 -12.04 15.59 28.33
N ARG A 12 -12.54 14.36 28.42
CA ARG A 12 -13.32 13.70 27.35
C ARG A 12 -14.54 14.51 26.93
N ASP A 13 -15.32 15.02 27.88
CA ASP A 13 -16.53 15.79 27.60
C ASP A 13 -16.23 17.08 26.80
N GLU A 14 -15.11 17.75 27.10
CA GLU A 14 -14.69 18.94 26.36
C GLU A 14 -14.21 18.58 24.94
N TRP A 15 -13.54 17.44 24.80
CA TRP A 15 -13.08 16.92 23.51
C TRP A 15 -14.25 16.52 22.61
N GLU A 16 -15.23 15.79 23.14
CA GLU A 16 -16.43 15.39 22.41
C GLU A 16 -17.25 16.61 21.97
N LYS A 17 -17.39 17.62 22.83
CA LYS A 17 -18.04 18.88 22.44
C LYS A 17 -17.32 19.58 21.28
N LYS A 18 -15.99 19.61 21.29
CA LYS A 18 -15.19 20.18 20.19
C LYS A 18 -15.35 19.37 18.90
N LEU A 19 -15.43 18.05 18.99
CA LEU A 19 -15.69 17.19 17.83
C LEU A 19 -17.08 17.45 17.23
N ASP A 20 -18.10 17.59 18.07
CA ASP A 20 -19.47 17.89 17.63
C ASP A 20 -19.62 19.26 16.95
N GLU A 21 -18.78 20.22 17.31
CA GLU A 21 -18.71 21.54 16.65
C GLU A 21 -18.16 21.46 15.22
N VAL A 22 -17.39 20.42 14.89
CA VAL A 22 -16.84 20.21 13.54
C VAL A 22 -17.90 19.61 12.62
N LYS A 23 -18.46 20.46 11.75
CA LYS A 23 -19.41 20.03 10.73
C LYS A 23 -18.71 19.40 9.54
N ILE A 24 -18.84 18.08 9.40
CA ILE A 24 -18.34 17.34 8.24
C ILE A 24 -19.47 17.15 7.22
N ASN A 25 -19.21 17.50 5.97
CA ASN A 25 -20.16 17.30 4.89
C ASN A 25 -20.13 15.83 4.44
N LYS A 26 -21.31 15.17 4.45
CA LYS A 26 -21.47 13.78 3.99
C LYS A 26 -20.99 13.57 2.56
N ASN A 27 -21.17 14.56 1.67
CA ASN A 27 -20.71 14.44 0.28
C ASN A 27 -19.17 14.40 0.17
N ASP A 28 -18.46 15.11 1.06
CA ASP A 28 -17.00 15.10 1.05
C ASP A 28 -16.46 13.78 1.61
N LEU A 29 -17.11 13.20 2.62
CA LEU A 29 -16.83 11.83 3.07
C LEU A 29 -17.09 10.81 1.96
N ASN A 30 -18.23 10.93 1.27
CA ASN A 30 -18.54 10.01 0.18
C ASN A 30 -17.53 10.12 -0.97
N ARG A 31 -17.08 11.33 -1.32
CA ARG A 31 -16.00 11.54 -2.31
C ARG A 31 -14.69 10.90 -1.87
N LEU A 32 -14.36 10.97 -0.59
CA LEU A 32 -13.15 10.35 -0.04
C LEU A 32 -13.20 8.82 -0.14
N VAL A 33 -14.34 8.22 0.19
CA VAL A 33 -14.56 6.78 0.05
C VAL A 33 -14.54 6.37 -1.43
N MET A 34 -15.23 7.11 -2.30
CA MET A 34 -15.22 6.85 -3.75
C MET A 34 -13.80 6.94 -4.32
N ASN A 35 -13.02 7.94 -3.94
CA ASN A 35 -11.62 8.08 -4.34
C ASN A 35 -10.79 6.85 -3.94
N TYR A 36 -10.96 6.34 -2.72
CA TYR A 36 -10.29 5.12 -2.26
C TYR A 36 -10.71 3.91 -3.10
N LEU A 37 -12.02 3.69 -3.29
CA LEU A 37 -12.53 2.55 -4.05
C LEU A 37 -12.04 2.55 -5.50
N VAL A 38 -11.97 3.72 -6.13
CA VAL A 38 -11.51 3.86 -7.51
C VAL A 38 -9.99 3.67 -7.65
N ILE A 39 -9.19 4.27 -6.77
CA ILE A 39 -7.72 4.17 -6.81
C ILE A 39 -7.27 2.74 -6.51
N GLU A 40 -7.87 2.10 -5.50
CA GLU A 40 -7.60 0.71 -5.11
C GLU A 40 -8.28 -0.31 -6.03
N GLY A 41 -9.01 0.10 -7.07
CA GLY A 41 -9.62 -0.84 -8.00
C GLY A 41 -10.65 -1.76 -7.36
N TYR A 42 -11.58 -1.23 -6.58
CA TYR A 42 -12.73 -1.96 -6.04
C TYR A 42 -13.99 -1.63 -6.86
N LYS A 43 -14.07 -2.10 -8.11
CA LYS A 43 -15.15 -1.78 -9.07
C LYS A 43 -16.55 -2.06 -8.51
N ASP A 44 -16.83 -3.29 -8.10
CA ASP A 44 -18.17 -3.67 -7.60
C ASP A 44 -18.61 -2.82 -6.41
N ALA A 45 -17.66 -2.47 -5.54
CA ALA A 45 -17.92 -1.59 -4.41
C ALA A 45 -18.14 -0.15 -4.88
N ALA A 46 -17.34 0.36 -5.82
CA ALA A 46 -17.48 1.69 -6.39
C ALA A 46 -18.83 1.87 -7.11
N GLU A 47 -19.27 0.86 -7.87
CA GLU A 47 -20.56 0.87 -8.57
C GLU A 47 -21.75 0.91 -7.61
N LYS A 48 -21.77 0.00 -6.63
CA LYS A 48 -22.82 -0.02 -5.59
C LYS A 48 -22.80 1.27 -4.78
N PHE A 49 -21.62 1.75 -4.41
CA PHE A 49 -21.46 2.99 -3.67
C PHE A 49 -21.89 4.21 -4.48
N ALA A 50 -21.66 4.25 -5.80
CA ALA A 50 -22.13 5.31 -6.67
C ALA A 50 -23.68 5.36 -6.71
N ALA A 51 -24.31 4.19 -6.83
CA ALA A 51 -25.77 4.07 -6.83
C ALA A 51 -26.40 4.53 -5.51
N GLU A 52 -25.79 4.20 -4.37
CA GLU A 52 -26.29 4.57 -3.04
C GLU A 52 -25.99 6.04 -2.67
N SER A 53 -24.80 6.54 -3.02
CA SER A 53 -24.35 7.89 -2.66
C SER A 53 -24.83 8.97 -3.62
N GLY A 54 -25.28 8.60 -4.83
CA GLY A 54 -25.62 9.53 -5.90
C GLY A 54 -24.42 10.29 -6.48
N LEU A 55 -23.20 9.89 -6.12
CA LEU A 55 -21.97 10.48 -6.65
C LEU A 55 -21.48 9.63 -7.83
N PRO A 56 -21.27 10.23 -9.01
CA PRO A 56 -20.63 9.51 -10.10
C PRO A 56 -19.17 9.19 -9.75
N PRO A 57 -18.62 8.06 -10.22
CA PRO A 57 -17.19 7.82 -10.13
C PRO A 57 -16.43 8.90 -10.89
N SER A 58 -15.28 9.34 -10.34
CA SER A 58 -14.46 10.37 -10.96
C SER A 58 -13.71 9.92 -12.20
N ILE A 59 -13.65 8.60 -12.43
CA ILE A 59 -12.91 7.92 -13.49
C ILE A 59 -13.87 6.94 -14.17
N ASP A 60 -13.68 6.71 -15.47
CA ASP A 60 -14.44 5.70 -16.20
C ASP A 60 -14.21 4.31 -15.58
N LEU A 61 -15.30 3.61 -15.28
CA LEU A 61 -15.29 2.28 -14.67
C LEU A 61 -14.54 1.26 -15.53
N ALA A 62 -14.48 1.47 -16.85
CA ALA A 62 -13.73 0.62 -17.77
C ALA A 62 -12.22 0.59 -17.45
N HIS A 63 -11.62 1.75 -17.17
CA HIS A 63 -10.21 1.84 -16.79
C HIS A 63 -9.92 1.24 -15.40
N ILE A 64 -10.93 1.15 -14.53
CA ILE A 64 -10.81 0.48 -13.23
C ILE A 64 -10.73 -1.04 -13.45
N GLU A 65 -11.54 -1.57 -14.36
CA GLU A 65 -11.58 -3.01 -14.67
C GLU A 65 -10.26 -3.52 -15.26
N GLU A 66 -9.66 -2.77 -16.18
CA GLU A 66 -8.35 -3.11 -16.74
C GLU A 66 -7.27 -3.19 -15.65
N ARG A 67 -7.20 -2.16 -14.79
CA ARG A 67 -6.27 -2.13 -13.65
C ARG A 67 -6.53 -3.27 -12.66
N MET A 68 -7.80 -3.60 -12.41
CA MET A 68 -8.17 -4.72 -11.56
C MET A 68 -7.69 -6.06 -12.13
N ASN A 69 -7.88 -6.27 -13.43
CA ASN A 69 -7.47 -7.51 -14.09
C ASN A 69 -5.95 -7.69 -14.04
N ILE A 70 -5.19 -6.61 -14.29
CA ILE A 70 -3.74 -6.59 -14.14
C ILE A 70 -3.34 -6.93 -12.68
N ARG A 71 -3.96 -6.29 -11.69
CA ARG A 71 -3.69 -6.57 -10.28
C ARG A 71 -3.98 -8.02 -9.89
N ASN A 72 -5.11 -8.55 -10.34
CA ASN A 72 -5.54 -9.92 -10.04
C ASN A 72 -4.60 -10.95 -10.67
N ALA A 73 -4.07 -10.69 -11.86
CA ALA A 73 -3.06 -11.53 -12.50
C ALA A 73 -1.79 -11.61 -11.61
N ILE A 74 -1.31 -10.48 -11.10
CA ILE A 74 -0.14 -10.45 -10.20
C ILE A 74 -0.41 -11.19 -8.89
N GLN A 75 -1.56 -10.93 -8.26
CA GLN A 75 -1.94 -11.57 -6.99
C GLN A 75 -2.12 -13.09 -7.12
N SER A 76 -2.53 -13.56 -8.31
CA SER A 76 -2.67 -14.98 -8.62
C SER A 76 -1.33 -15.64 -8.99
N GLY A 77 -0.29 -14.85 -9.28
CA GLY A 77 1.02 -15.32 -9.73
C GLY A 77 1.16 -15.43 -11.26
N ASN A 78 0.19 -14.96 -12.03
CA ASN A 78 0.24 -14.90 -13.49
C ASN A 78 0.95 -13.61 -13.94
N ILE A 79 2.26 -13.54 -13.73
CA ILE A 79 3.02 -12.30 -14.00
C ILE A 79 3.14 -12.01 -15.50
N GLU A 80 3.25 -13.05 -16.33
CA GLU A 80 3.29 -12.91 -17.80
C GLU A 80 2.03 -12.23 -18.32
N GLU A 81 0.85 -12.71 -17.90
CA GLU A 81 -0.44 -12.11 -18.25
C GLU A 81 -0.53 -10.65 -17.77
N ALA A 82 0.02 -10.34 -16.59
CA ALA A 82 0.03 -8.97 -16.09
C ALA A 82 0.89 -8.04 -16.97
N ILE A 83 2.07 -8.51 -17.40
CA ILE A 83 2.97 -7.75 -18.30
C ILE A 83 2.31 -7.52 -19.65
N GLU A 84 1.71 -8.56 -20.26
CA GLU A 84 1.00 -8.46 -21.54
C GLU A 84 -0.12 -7.42 -21.45
N ARG A 85 -0.99 -7.52 -20.44
CA ARG A 85 -2.11 -6.59 -20.24
C ARG A 85 -1.66 -5.15 -20.00
N VAL A 86 -0.52 -4.94 -19.34
CA VAL A 86 0.04 -3.59 -19.14
C VAL A 86 0.54 -3.01 -20.45
N ASN A 87 1.26 -3.81 -21.26
CA ASN A 87 1.72 -3.37 -22.57
C ASN A 87 0.57 -3.09 -23.55
N ASP A 88 -0.51 -3.87 -23.47
CA ASP A 88 -1.74 -3.62 -24.24
C ASP A 88 -2.44 -2.33 -23.81
N LEU A 89 -2.38 -2.01 -22.51
CA LEU A 89 -2.97 -0.80 -21.94
C LEU A 89 -2.17 0.44 -22.32
N ASP A 90 -0.86 0.40 -22.08
CA ASP A 90 0.09 1.46 -22.41
C ASP A 90 1.53 0.88 -22.40
N PRO A 91 2.16 0.72 -23.58
CA PRO A 91 3.50 0.13 -23.69
C PRO A 91 4.58 1.01 -23.03
N ASP A 92 4.35 2.32 -22.90
CA ASP A 92 5.35 3.24 -22.36
C ASP A 92 5.52 3.06 -20.83
N ILE A 93 4.55 2.44 -20.13
CA ILE A 93 4.61 2.24 -18.66
C ILE A 93 5.84 1.43 -18.24
N LEU A 94 6.14 0.35 -18.97
CA LEU A 94 7.27 -0.52 -18.65
C LEU A 94 8.58 0.02 -19.24
N ASP A 95 8.53 0.63 -20.42
CA ASP A 95 9.70 1.23 -21.09
C ASP A 95 10.27 2.42 -20.31
N THR A 96 9.41 3.24 -19.72
CA THR A 96 9.81 4.42 -18.93
C THR A 96 10.17 4.08 -17.47
N ASN A 97 9.94 2.84 -17.03
CA ASN A 97 10.22 2.42 -15.65
C ASN A 97 10.96 1.06 -15.59
N PRO A 98 12.29 1.06 -15.85
CA PRO A 98 13.11 -0.15 -15.81
C PRO A 98 13.09 -0.87 -14.45
N LYS A 99 12.91 -0.13 -13.35
CA LYS A 99 12.82 -0.68 -12.00
C LYS A 99 11.56 -1.50 -11.79
N LEU A 100 10.41 -0.98 -12.23
CA LEU A 100 9.15 -1.72 -12.19
C LEU A 100 9.22 -2.98 -13.05
N PHE A 101 9.78 -2.86 -14.26
CA PHE A 101 9.97 -4.02 -15.14
C PHE A 101 10.85 -5.09 -14.47
N PHE A 102 11.95 -4.68 -13.83
CA PHE A 102 12.80 -5.60 -13.06
C PHE A 102 12.02 -6.28 -11.92
N HIS A 103 11.27 -5.54 -11.09
CA HIS A 103 10.49 -6.15 -10.00
C HIS A 103 9.41 -7.12 -10.50
N LEU A 104 8.78 -6.86 -11.66
CA LEU A 104 7.84 -7.80 -12.28
C LEU A 104 8.57 -9.08 -12.72
N GLN A 105 9.71 -8.97 -13.38
CA GLN A 105 10.49 -10.13 -13.79
C GLN A 105 11.04 -10.90 -12.57
N GLN A 106 11.48 -10.21 -11.52
CA GLN A 106 11.85 -10.84 -10.25
C GLN A 106 10.65 -11.56 -9.63
N GLN A 107 9.44 -10.99 -9.65
CA GLN A 107 8.24 -11.69 -9.19
C GLN A 107 8.00 -12.96 -10.01
N ARG A 108 8.16 -12.92 -11.34
CA ARG A 108 8.07 -14.09 -12.21
C ARG A 108 9.08 -15.18 -11.82
N LEU A 109 10.33 -14.80 -11.53
CA LEU A 109 11.34 -15.72 -11.01
C LEU A 109 10.89 -16.37 -9.68
N ILE A 110 10.37 -15.57 -8.74
CA ILE A 110 9.82 -16.07 -7.47
C ILE A 110 8.68 -17.06 -7.72
N GLU A 111 7.80 -16.80 -8.69
CA GLU A 111 6.74 -17.74 -9.07
C GLU A 111 7.30 -19.06 -9.64
N LEU A 112 8.33 -19.02 -10.49
CA LEU A 112 8.98 -20.23 -11.01
C LEU A 112 9.56 -21.09 -9.87
N ILE A 113 10.24 -20.46 -8.91
CA ILE A 113 10.78 -21.12 -7.71
C ILE A 113 9.64 -21.72 -6.88
N ARG A 114 8.55 -20.98 -6.65
CA ARG A 114 7.39 -21.43 -5.89
C ARG A 114 6.73 -22.68 -6.51
N HIS A 115 6.71 -22.78 -7.84
CA HIS A 115 6.17 -23.94 -8.55
C HIS A 115 7.18 -25.10 -8.69
N GLY A 116 8.38 -24.99 -8.11
CA GLY A 116 9.42 -26.03 -8.18
C GLY A 116 10.09 -26.15 -9.56
N ARG A 117 9.91 -25.16 -10.44
CA ARG A 117 10.52 -25.13 -11.78
C ARG A 117 11.93 -24.53 -11.70
N ILE A 118 12.82 -25.21 -10.99
CA ILE A 118 14.14 -24.69 -10.60
C ILE A 118 15.06 -24.46 -11.81
N MET A 119 15.08 -25.38 -12.77
CA MET A 119 15.90 -25.23 -13.99
C MET A 119 15.42 -24.01 -14.80
N ASP A 120 14.13 -23.92 -15.06
CA ASP A 120 13.53 -22.79 -15.78
C ASP A 120 13.77 -21.46 -15.05
N ALA A 121 13.78 -21.46 -13.70
CA ALA A 121 14.11 -20.30 -12.90
C ALA A 121 15.59 -19.86 -13.07
N ILE A 122 16.51 -20.81 -13.13
CA ILE A 122 17.94 -20.53 -13.36
C ILE A 122 18.16 -19.98 -14.77
N ASP A 123 17.60 -20.63 -15.78
CA ASP A 123 17.72 -20.21 -17.18
C ASP A 123 17.14 -18.80 -17.34
N PHE A 124 15.95 -18.54 -16.79
CA PHE A 124 15.33 -17.23 -16.79
C PHE A 124 16.16 -16.16 -16.06
N ALA A 125 16.72 -16.48 -14.89
CA ALA A 125 17.57 -15.56 -14.16
C ALA A 125 18.83 -15.17 -14.95
N GLN A 126 19.43 -16.13 -15.67
CA GLN A 126 20.64 -15.91 -16.48
C GLN A 126 20.33 -15.09 -17.74
N ASP A 127 19.26 -15.41 -18.46
CA ASP A 127 18.95 -14.80 -19.74
C ASP A 127 18.34 -13.39 -19.58
N GLU A 128 17.50 -13.18 -18.56
CA GLU A 128 16.70 -11.95 -18.44
C GLU A 128 17.14 -11.03 -17.31
N LEU A 129 17.51 -11.56 -16.14
CA LEU A 129 17.75 -10.74 -14.95
C LEU A 129 19.24 -10.42 -14.74
N ALA A 130 20.15 -11.34 -15.03
CA ALA A 130 21.58 -11.15 -14.83
C ALA A 130 22.16 -9.95 -15.63
N PRO A 131 21.85 -9.76 -16.93
CA PRO A 131 22.35 -8.59 -17.67
C PRO A 131 21.91 -7.26 -17.05
N ARG A 132 20.69 -7.22 -16.48
CA ARG A 132 20.14 -6.02 -15.82
C ARG A 132 20.78 -5.78 -14.44
N GLY A 133 21.19 -6.84 -13.75
CA GLY A 133 21.95 -6.77 -12.50
C GLY A 133 23.37 -6.26 -12.70
N GLU A 134 24.03 -6.60 -13.81
CA GLU A 134 25.37 -6.08 -14.13
C GLU A 134 25.37 -4.56 -14.33
N GLU A 135 24.29 -4.02 -14.90
CA GLU A 135 24.13 -2.57 -15.12
C GLU A 135 23.72 -1.80 -13.85
N ASN A 136 23.10 -2.47 -12.88
CA ASN A 136 22.60 -1.84 -11.66
C ASN A 136 22.86 -2.70 -10.40
N PRO A 137 23.76 -2.25 -9.50
CA PRO A 137 24.09 -2.97 -8.26
C PRO A 137 22.87 -3.27 -7.37
N GLU A 138 21.86 -2.39 -7.31
CA GLU A 138 20.65 -2.64 -6.51
C GLU A 138 19.87 -3.86 -7.03
N PHE A 139 19.81 -4.04 -8.36
CA PHE A 139 19.14 -5.17 -8.99
C PHE A 139 19.92 -6.47 -8.78
N LEU A 140 21.25 -6.39 -8.77
CA LEU A 140 22.09 -7.54 -8.47
C LEU A 140 21.85 -8.04 -7.03
N ASP A 141 21.86 -7.14 -6.04
CA ASP A 141 21.58 -7.49 -4.64
C ASP A 141 20.21 -8.16 -4.49
N GLU A 142 19.19 -7.64 -5.18
CA GLU A 142 17.84 -8.19 -5.17
C GLU A 142 17.73 -9.55 -5.89
N LEU A 143 18.47 -9.74 -6.98
CA LEU A 143 18.56 -11.01 -7.70
C LEU A 143 19.26 -12.08 -6.84
N GLU A 144 20.40 -11.76 -6.23
CA GLU A 144 21.13 -12.66 -5.33
C GLU A 144 20.26 -13.12 -4.16
N ARG A 145 19.52 -12.18 -3.56
CA ARG A 145 18.53 -12.51 -2.51
C ARG A 145 17.46 -13.47 -3.00
N THR A 146 16.99 -13.32 -4.25
CA THR A 146 15.97 -14.22 -4.81
C THR A 146 16.56 -15.60 -5.09
N MET A 147 17.77 -15.64 -5.66
CA MET A 147 18.49 -16.89 -5.96
C MET A 147 18.90 -17.65 -4.70
N ALA A 148 19.11 -16.96 -3.58
CA ALA A 148 19.36 -17.59 -2.28
C ALA A 148 18.21 -18.50 -1.82
N LEU A 149 16.98 -18.35 -2.35
CA LEU A 149 15.90 -19.31 -2.11
C LEU A 149 16.27 -20.72 -2.58
N LEU A 150 17.01 -20.83 -3.70
CA LEU A 150 17.42 -22.12 -4.31
C LEU A 150 18.44 -22.89 -3.48
N ALA A 151 19.12 -22.23 -2.53
CA ALA A 151 20.12 -22.86 -1.67
C ALA A 151 19.50 -23.69 -0.53
N PHE A 152 18.17 -23.67 -0.36
CA PHE A 152 17.46 -24.37 0.71
C PHE A 152 16.44 -25.35 0.12
N ASP A 153 16.46 -26.60 0.60
CA ASP A 153 15.47 -27.63 0.21
C ASP A 153 14.04 -27.21 0.58
N ASP A 154 13.88 -26.46 1.67
CA ASP A 154 12.64 -25.82 2.09
C ASP A 154 12.77 -24.31 1.94
N HIS A 155 12.24 -23.79 0.83
CA HIS A 155 12.35 -22.37 0.49
C HIS A 155 11.74 -21.45 1.56
N GLN A 156 10.78 -21.92 2.39
CA GLN A 156 10.19 -21.10 3.46
C GLN A 156 11.10 -20.98 4.70
N LYS A 157 12.05 -21.91 4.87
CA LYS A 157 13.07 -21.83 5.93
C LYS A 157 14.25 -20.94 5.55
N SER A 158 14.27 -20.43 4.31
CA SER A 158 15.27 -19.48 3.87
C SER A 158 15.16 -18.18 4.66
N PRO A 159 16.27 -17.50 5.00
CA PRO A 159 16.27 -16.15 5.59
C PRO A 159 15.47 -15.12 4.77
N VAL A 160 15.31 -15.40 3.47
CA VAL A 160 14.55 -14.59 2.51
C VAL A 160 13.19 -15.21 2.15
N GLY A 161 12.70 -16.17 2.94
CA GLY A 161 11.42 -16.85 2.71
C GLY A 161 10.22 -15.91 2.61
N ALA A 162 10.30 -14.70 3.20
CA ALA A 162 9.29 -13.66 3.07
C ALA A 162 9.05 -13.20 1.61
N LEU A 163 10.00 -13.43 0.69
CA LEU A 163 9.78 -13.19 -0.74
C LEU A 163 8.70 -14.11 -1.33
N LEU A 164 8.46 -15.26 -0.70
CA LEU A 164 7.40 -16.20 -1.07
C LEU A 164 6.07 -15.89 -0.38
N ASP A 165 5.97 -14.83 0.41
CA ASP A 165 4.71 -14.43 1.02
C ASP A 165 3.80 -13.71 0.02
N TYR A 166 2.50 -13.73 0.32
CA TYR A 166 1.52 -12.95 -0.42
C TYR A 166 1.79 -11.43 -0.39
N SER A 167 2.44 -10.95 0.68
CA SER A 167 2.83 -9.55 0.84
C SER A 167 3.75 -9.07 -0.28
N GLN A 168 4.64 -9.93 -0.80
CA GLN A 168 5.52 -9.59 -1.91
C GLN A 168 4.73 -9.39 -3.21
N ARG A 169 3.77 -10.29 -3.52
CA ARG A 169 2.85 -10.09 -4.67
C ARG A 169 2.06 -8.79 -4.52
N GLN A 170 1.58 -8.49 -3.31
CA GLN A 170 0.84 -7.25 -3.04
C GLN A 170 1.71 -6.02 -3.27
N LYS A 171 3.00 -6.05 -2.87
CA LYS A 171 3.94 -4.95 -3.11
C LYS A 171 4.12 -4.69 -4.61
N THR A 172 4.44 -5.71 -5.39
CA THR A 172 4.62 -5.61 -6.85
C THR A 172 3.33 -5.12 -7.53
N ALA A 173 2.18 -5.62 -7.09
CA ALA A 173 0.89 -5.20 -7.61
C ALA A 173 0.57 -3.73 -7.33
N SER A 174 0.89 -3.24 -6.13
CA SER A 174 0.72 -1.83 -5.75
C SER A 174 1.66 -0.91 -6.53
N GLU A 175 2.90 -1.33 -6.77
CA GLU A 175 3.87 -0.57 -7.56
C GLU A 175 3.40 -0.42 -9.01
N LEU A 176 2.96 -1.51 -9.63
CA LEU A 176 2.41 -1.48 -10.99
C LEU A 176 1.13 -0.64 -11.08
N ASN A 177 0.20 -0.77 -10.13
CA ASN A 177 -1.00 0.07 -10.09
C ASN A 177 -0.64 1.56 -9.99
N SER A 178 0.36 1.90 -9.18
CA SER A 178 0.84 3.28 -9.02
C SER A 178 1.44 3.84 -10.31
N ALA A 179 2.14 3.00 -11.09
CA ALA A 179 2.70 3.38 -12.38
C ALA A 179 1.61 3.57 -13.44
N ILE A 180 0.60 2.70 -13.49
CA ILE A 180 -0.54 2.85 -14.40
C ILE A 180 -1.31 4.15 -14.10
N LEU A 181 -1.58 4.43 -12.82
CA LEU A 181 -2.21 5.68 -12.40
C LEU A 181 -1.38 6.90 -12.80
N ALA A 182 -0.05 6.81 -12.71
CA ALA A 182 0.86 7.87 -13.12
C ALA A 182 0.75 8.19 -14.61
N ALA A 183 0.80 7.16 -15.45
CA ALA A 183 0.68 7.29 -16.90
C ALA A 183 -0.67 7.89 -17.31
N GLN A 184 -1.74 7.50 -16.61
CA GLN A 184 -3.08 8.03 -16.83
C GLN A 184 -3.32 9.43 -16.21
N CYS A 185 -2.27 10.08 -15.67
CA CYS A 185 -2.36 11.38 -14.99
C CYS A 185 -3.38 11.41 -13.83
N GLN A 186 -3.52 10.29 -13.12
CA GLN A 186 -4.41 10.14 -11.98
C GLN A 186 -3.65 10.25 -10.66
N ASP A 187 -4.35 10.63 -9.58
CA ASP A 187 -3.82 10.62 -8.21
C ASP A 187 -3.37 9.17 -7.87
N LYS A 188 -2.07 8.97 -7.64
CA LYS A 188 -1.48 7.63 -7.38
C LYS A 188 -1.90 7.06 -6.02
N ASP A 189 -2.05 7.95 -5.03
CA ASP A 189 -2.32 7.58 -3.64
C ASP A 189 -3.77 7.92 -3.26
N PRO A 190 -4.49 7.00 -2.61
CA PRO A 190 -5.81 7.31 -2.09
C PRO A 190 -5.72 8.33 -0.95
N LYS A 191 -6.65 9.28 -0.94
CA LYS A 191 -6.66 10.37 0.04
C LYS A 191 -6.96 9.89 1.47
N LEU A 192 -7.69 8.78 1.60
CA LEU A 192 -8.12 8.25 2.89
C LEU A 192 -6.94 7.77 3.77
N PRO A 193 -6.04 6.87 3.31
CA PRO A 193 -4.82 6.53 4.06
C PRO A 193 -3.96 7.73 4.42
N THR A 194 -3.85 8.72 3.53
CA THR A 194 -3.10 9.96 3.80
C THR A 194 -3.73 10.75 4.94
N MET A 195 -5.06 10.87 4.99
CA MET A 195 -5.76 11.49 6.13
C MET A 195 -5.54 10.74 7.44
N LEU A 196 -5.54 9.40 7.42
CA LEU A 196 -5.24 8.60 8.61
C LEU A 196 -3.80 8.80 9.11
N LYS A 197 -2.83 8.88 8.19
CA LYS A 197 -1.44 9.23 8.53
C LYS A 197 -1.34 10.63 9.13
N MET A 198 -2.07 11.61 8.57
CA MET A 198 -2.13 12.97 9.11
C MET A 198 -2.77 13.02 10.50
N LEU A 199 -3.79 12.21 10.78
CA LEU A 199 -4.37 12.08 12.12
C LEU A 199 -3.33 11.59 13.13
N VAL A 200 -2.62 10.51 12.82
CA VAL A 200 -1.56 9.97 13.69
C VAL A 200 -0.46 11.02 13.92
N TRP A 201 -0.05 11.71 12.85
CA TRP A 201 0.91 12.81 12.97
C TRP A 201 0.41 13.95 13.87
N ALA A 202 -0.85 14.37 13.70
CA ALA A 202 -1.44 15.43 14.51
C ALA A 202 -1.53 15.05 15.98
N GLN A 203 -1.84 13.78 16.29
CA GLN A 203 -1.82 13.27 17.66
C GLN A 203 -0.41 13.34 18.26
N ASN A 204 0.62 12.93 17.51
CA ASN A 204 2.01 13.02 17.97
C ASN A 204 2.43 14.48 18.27
N GLN A 205 1.96 15.45 17.47
CA GLN A 205 2.21 16.87 17.72
C GLN A 205 1.47 17.39 18.96
N LEU A 206 0.26 16.90 19.23
CA LEU A 206 -0.51 17.27 20.42
C LEU A 206 0.08 16.66 21.69
N ASP A 207 0.65 15.46 21.61
CA ASP A 207 1.26 14.75 22.74
C ASP A 207 2.39 15.54 23.42
N GLU A 208 3.05 16.46 22.70
CA GLU A 208 4.08 17.34 23.28
C GLU A 208 3.51 18.33 24.31
N LYS A 209 2.24 18.75 24.14
CA LYS A 209 1.66 19.91 24.84
C LYS A 209 0.39 19.57 25.63
N TYR A 210 -0.29 18.48 25.28
CA TYR A 210 -1.60 18.13 25.82
C TYR A 210 -1.67 16.67 26.26
N SER A 211 -2.56 16.41 27.21
CA SER A 211 -3.10 15.08 27.51
C SER A 211 -4.58 15.11 27.15
N TYR A 212 -5.01 14.31 26.19
CA TYR A 212 -6.35 14.38 25.59
C TYR A 212 -6.82 13.00 25.15
N PRO A 213 -8.12 12.79 24.86
CA PRO A 213 -8.61 11.54 24.31
C PRO A 213 -8.05 11.32 22.90
N LYS A 214 -7.21 10.31 22.73
CA LYS A 214 -6.53 10.01 21.45
C LYS A 214 -7.12 8.76 20.82
N VAL A 215 -7.26 8.75 19.50
CA VAL A 215 -7.65 7.57 18.74
C VAL A 215 -6.54 6.54 18.85
N LYS A 216 -6.86 5.40 19.48
CA LYS A 216 -5.97 4.25 19.65
C LYS A 216 -6.16 3.23 18.54
N ASN A 217 -7.41 3.03 18.12
CA ASN A 217 -7.75 2.10 17.05
C ASN A 217 -8.44 2.85 15.92
N LEU A 218 -7.75 2.95 14.77
CA LEU A 218 -8.25 3.65 13.59
C LEU A 218 -9.46 2.96 12.94
N SER A 219 -9.65 1.66 13.18
CA SER A 219 -10.76 0.89 12.60
C SER A 219 -12.07 1.04 13.38
N THR A 220 -11.98 1.08 14.72
CA THR A 220 -13.15 1.23 15.61
C THR A 220 -13.38 2.67 16.05
N ALA A 221 -12.44 3.58 15.76
CA ALA A 221 -12.37 4.94 16.28
C ALA A 221 -12.36 5.00 17.82
N GLU A 222 -11.85 3.95 18.48
CA GLU A 222 -11.78 3.89 19.94
C GLU A 222 -10.80 4.94 20.49
N LEU A 223 -11.30 5.76 21.43
CA LEU A 223 -10.52 6.78 22.13
C LEU A 223 -9.93 6.23 23.43
N GLU A 224 -8.64 6.46 23.63
CA GLU A 224 -7.95 6.27 24.90
C GLU A 224 -8.00 7.58 25.69
N ASP A 225 -8.57 7.54 26.89
CA ASP A 225 -8.72 8.71 27.74
C ASP A 225 -7.36 9.23 28.25
N PRO A 226 -7.25 10.55 28.51
CA PRO A 226 -6.05 11.12 29.08
C PRO A 226 -5.75 10.52 30.46
N LEU A 227 -4.47 10.22 30.73
CA LEU A 227 -4.04 9.75 32.04
C LEU A 227 -4.44 10.75 33.15
N PRO A 228 -4.93 10.27 34.31
CA PRO A 228 -5.26 11.14 35.44
C PRO A 228 -4.06 11.99 35.86
N LEU A 229 -4.34 13.22 36.31
CA LEU A 229 -3.33 14.19 36.77
C LEU A 229 -2.40 13.64 37.88
N GLU A 230 -2.85 12.63 38.64
CA GLU A 230 -2.11 12.04 39.75
C GLU A 230 -0.95 11.13 39.31
N ASP A 231 -1.02 10.54 38.10
CA ASP A 231 0.00 9.65 37.55
C ASP A 231 1.02 10.36 36.62
N LEU A 232 0.76 11.63 36.27
CA LEU A 232 1.68 12.45 35.46
C LEU A 232 2.86 13.01 36.26
N ASN A 233 2.81 12.96 37.60
CA ASN A 233 3.84 13.46 38.51
C ASN A 233 4.75 12.37 39.11
N THR A 234 4.56 11.10 38.72
CA THR A 234 5.30 9.94 39.29
C THR A 234 6.24 9.25 38.29
N LYS A 235 6.54 9.86 37.13
CA LYS A 235 7.62 9.43 36.22
C LYS A 235 8.55 10.58 35.86
#